data_AF-A0A6P5X4E0-F1
#
_entry.id   AF-A0A6P5X4E0-F1
#
_cell.length_a   1.000
_cell.length_b   1.000
_cell.length_c   1.000
_cell.angle_alpha   90.00
_cell.angle_beta   90.00
_cell.angle_gamma   90.00
#
_symmetry.space_group_name_H-M   'P 1'
#
loop_
_entity.id
_entity.type
_entity.pdbx_description
1 polymer ?
#
loop_
_entity_poly.entity_id
_entity_poly.type
_entity_poly.pdbx_seq_one_letter_code
_entity_poly.pdbx_strand_id
1 'polypeptide(L)'
;MVTISFCLSMQLFLPMCLHEHWLLFYADIDGKKLPWLDSNEHSQMSNVSEKHVILRWFLEFLLPSLGHDHKDWSYDVPKNIPMQKNSVDCALFVMKYADCLTHGNHFPFTQDDMPHFRHRTFLDLYHGSICVGGSQGY
;
A
#
# COMPACT_ATOMS: atom_id res chain seq x y z
N MET A 1 22.49 29.34 -11.32
CA MET A 1 22.01 28.07 -11.87
C MET A 1 21.17 27.43 -10.77
N VAL A 2 19.83 27.48 -10.88
CA VAL A 2 18.93 26.92 -9.85
C VAL A 2 18.67 25.49 -10.28
N THR A 3 19.32 24.52 -9.63
CA THR A 3 18.94 23.12 -9.74
C THR A 3 17.62 22.95 -8.98
N ILE A 4 16.52 22.93 -9.72
CA ILE A 4 15.25 22.41 -9.22
C ILE A 4 15.46 20.90 -9.09
N SER A 5 15.89 20.47 -7.90
CA SER A 5 15.90 19.06 -7.55
C SER A 5 14.44 18.65 -7.35
N PHE A 6 13.82 18.06 -8.37
CA PHE A 6 12.64 17.23 -8.14
C PHE A 6 13.13 16.04 -7.31
N CYS A 7 13.01 16.15 -5.99
CA CYS A 7 13.07 14.98 -5.11
C CYS A 7 11.80 14.19 -5.41
N LEU A 8 11.83 13.33 -6.43
CA LEU A 8 10.78 12.33 -6.61
C LEU A 8 10.79 11.51 -5.34
N SER A 9 9.71 11.58 -4.56
CA SER A 9 9.65 10.82 -3.33
C SER A 9 9.75 9.34 -3.67
N MET A 10 10.74 8.65 -3.11
CA MET A 10 11.01 7.26 -3.46
C MET A 10 10.11 6.35 -2.62
N GLN A 11 9.07 5.84 -3.27
CA GLN A 11 8.04 5.01 -2.66
C GLN A 11 7.96 3.67 -3.38
N LEU A 12 7.83 2.57 -2.64
CA LEU A 12 7.61 1.24 -3.20
C LEU A 12 6.31 0.65 -2.68
N PHE A 13 5.54 0.08 -3.61
CA PHE A 13 4.29 -0.60 -3.34
C PHE A 13 4.48 -2.09 -3.62
N LEU A 14 4.51 -2.91 -2.58
CA LEU A 14 4.72 -4.35 -2.68
C LEU A 14 3.43 -5.07 -2.26
N PRO A 15 2.50 -5.34 -3.18
CA PRO A 15 1.31 -6.14 -2.89
C PRO A 15 1.72 -7.58 -2.60
N MET A 16 1.33 -8.10 -1.44
CA MET A 16 1.67 -9.45 -0.98
C MET A 16 0.39 -10.26 -0.77
N CYS A 17 0.42 -11.52 -1.19
CA CYS A 17 -0.65 -12.48 -0.91
C CYS A 17 -0.14 -13.53 0.07
N LEU A 18 -0.67 -13.54 1.28
CA LEU A 18 -0.35 -14.50 2.34
C LEU A 18 -1.62 -15.26 2.71
N HIS A 19 -1.62 -16.58 2.55
CA HIS A 19 -2.77 -17.43 2.91
C HIS A 19 -4.11 -16.94 2.33
N GLU A 20 -4.15 -16.67 1.02
CA GLU A 20 -5.33 -16.19 0.28
C GLU A 20 -5.80 -14.76 0.66
N HIS A 21 -5.00 -14.03 1.44
CA HIS A 21 -5.30 -12.67 1.84
C HIS A 21 -4.28 -11.68 1.27
N TRP A 22 -4.78 -10.64 0.60
CA TRP A 22 -3.96 -9.57 0.03
C TRP A 22 -3.74 -8.46 1.04
N LEU A 23 -2.49 -8.03 1.15
CA LEU A 23 -2.06 -6.88 1.95
C LEU A 23 -1.00 -6.08 1.19
N LEU A 24 -0.75 -4.85 1.62
CA LEU A 24 0.26 -4.00 1.02
C LEU A 24 1.43 -3.80 1.99
N PHE A 25 2.61 -4.29 1.59
CA PHE A 25 3.86 -3.88 2.19
C PHE A 25 4.34 -2.61 1.48
N TYR A 26 4.26 -1.48 2.17
CA TYR A 26 4.64 -0.18 1.62
C TYR A 26 5.99 0.23 2.16
N ALA A 27 6.86 0.79 1.31
CA ALA A 27 8.11 1.38 1.73
C ALA A 27 8.18 2.84 1.32
N ASP A 28 8.14 3.72 2.33
CA ASP A 28 8.48 5.13 2.21
C ASP A 28 9.98 5.27 2.45
N ILE A 29 10.76 5.34 1.38
CA ILE A 29 12.23 5.31 1.47
C ILE A 29 12.75 6.63 2.05
N ASP A 30 12.14 7.75 1.68
CA ASP A 30 12.53 9.07 2.18
C ASP A 30 12.18 9.23 3.65
N GLY A 31 10.99 8.77 4.04
CA GLY A 31 10.54 8.76 5.42
C GLY A 31 11.14 7.64 6.27
N LYS A 32 11.85 6.68 5.65
CA LYS A 32 12.36 5.44 6.25
C LYS A 32 11.29 4.65 7.02
N LYS A 33 10.11 4.47 6.41
CA LYS A 33 8.98 3.76 7.03
C LYS A 33 8.56 2.56 6.21
N LEU A 34 8.19 1.49 6.91
CA LEU A 34 7.81 0.19 6.35
C LEU A 34 6.45 -0.27 6.87
N PRO A 35 5.34 0.45 6.61
CA PRO A 35 4.05 0.05 7.12
C PRO A 35 3.47 -1.16 6.37
N TRP A 36 2.80 -2.03 7.12
CA TRP A 36 2.00 -3.14 6.61
C TRP A 36 0.54 -2.76 6.66
N LEU A 37 -0.01 -2.43 5.48
CA LEU A 37 -1.40 -2.05 5.31
C LEU A 37 -2.21 -3.31 5.03
N ASP A 38 -2.86 -3.80 6.07
CA ASP A 38 -3.61 -5.05 6.07
C ASP A 38 -5.04 -4.75 6.53
N SER A 39 -6.02 -4.93 5.63
CA SER A 39 -7.43 -4.65 5.90
C SER A 39 -8.13 -5.71 6.76
N ASN A 40 -7.42 -6.75 7.24
CA ASN A 40 -7.98 -7.83 8.05
C ASN A 40 -7.29 -7.92 9.42
N GLU A 41 -8.05 -7.69 10.49
CA GLU A 41 -7.54 -7.69 11.88
C GLU A 41 -6.89 -9.02 12.29
N HIS A 42 -7.45 -10.14 11.85
CA HIS A 42 -6.89 -11.46 12.17
C HIS A 42 -5.56 -11.67 11.45
N SER A 43 -5.47 -11.26 10.18
CA SER A 43 -4.23 -11.29 9.41
C SER A 43 -3.16 -10.38 9.98
N GLN A 44 -3.53 -9.21 10.53
CA GLN A 44 -2.57 -8.31 11.18
C GLN A 44 -1.80 -9.00 12.32
N MET A 45 -2.49 -9.83 13.10
CA MET A 45 -1.91 -10.60 14.21
C MET A 45 -1.30 -11.94 13.80
N SER A 46 -1.53 -12.39 12.56
CA SER A 46 -0.98 -13.64 12.02
C SER A 46 0.18 -13.36 11.04
N ASN A 47 0.71 -14.43 10.43
CA ASN A 47 1.77 -14.38 9.43
C ASN A 47 3.08 -13.71 9.91
N VAL A 48 3.36 -13.76 11.22
CA VAL A 48 4.50 -13.04 11.84
C VAL A 48 5.83 -13.52 11.25
N SER A 49 5.98 -14.82 11.02
CA SER A 49 7.19 -15.43 10.46
C SER A 49 7.41 -14.99 9.01
N GLU A 50 6.36 -15.01 8.20
CA GLU A 50 6.38 -14.61 6.80
C GLU A 50 6.72 -13.11 6.68
N LYS A 51 6.02 -12.27 7.46
CA LYS A 51 6.29 -10.83 7.55
C LYS A 51 7.73 -10.55 7.94
N HIS A 52 8.28 -11.29 8.90
CA HIS A 52 9.68 -11.17 9.32
C HIS A 52 10.66 -11.58 8.20
N VAL A 53 10.40 -12.68 7.50
CA VAL A 53 11.25 -13.11 6.36
C VAL A 53 11.22 -12.10 5.23
N ILE A 54 10.05 -11.57 4.89
CA ILE A 54 9.88 -10.54 3.84
C ILE A 54 10.59 -9.25 4.25
N LEU A 55 10.42 -8.81 5.51
CA LEU A 55 11.11 -7.64 6.03
C LEU A 55 12.63 -7.80 5.94
N ARG A 56 13.15 -8.95 6.36
CA ARG A 56 14.58 -9.25 6.28
C ARG A 56 15.06 -9.24 4.83
N TRP A 57 14.33 -9.89 3.92
CA TRP A 57 14.64 -9.87 2.48
C TRP A 57 14.70 -8.45 1.94
N PHE A 58 13.73 -7.61 2.31
CA PHE A 58 13.69 -6.22 1.89
C PHE A 58 14.92 -5.45 2.40
N LEU A 59 15.22 -5.51 3.70
CA LEU A 59 16.29 -4.74 4.33
C LEU A 59 17.70 -5.21 3.96
N GLU A 60 17.89 -6.52 3.75
CA GLU A 60 19.21 -7.10 3.49
C GLU A 60 19.54 -7.20 2.01
N PHE A 61 18.53 -7.28 1.13
CA PHE A 61 18.75 -7.50 -0.31
C PHE A 61 18.21 -6.37 -1.18
N LEU A 62 16.91 -6.05 -1.07
CA LEU A 62 16.30 -5.08 -1.98
C LEU A 62 16.78 -3.66 -1.67
N LEU A 63 16.75 -3.24 -0.42
CA LEU A 63 17.08 -1.88 -0.01
C LEU A 63 18.56 -1.51 -0.33
N PRO A 64 19.56 -2.37 -0.05
CA PRO A 64 20.94 -2.13 -0.48
C PRO A 64 21.09 -2.10 -2.00
N SER A 65 20.32 -2.91 -2.74
CA SER A 65 20.34 -2.89 -4.21
C SER A 65 19.84 -1.56 -4.80
N LEU A 66 19.04 -0.83 -4.02
CA LEU A 66 18.56 0.51 -4.34
C LEU A 66 19.51 1.63 -3.85
N GLY A 67 20.62 1.29 -3.20
CA GLY A 67 21.60 2.26 -2.71
C GLY A 67 21.30 2.84 -1.32
N HIS A 68 20.42 2.22 -0.54
CA HIS A 68 20.04 2.68 0.81
C HIS A 68 20.49 1.70 1.90
N ASP A 69 20.83 2.22 3.08
CA ASP A 69 21.08 1.40 4.27
C ASP A 69 19.80 1.21 5.11
N HIS A 70 19.82 0.21 5.99
CA HIS A 70 18.68 -0.13 6.85
C HIS A 70 18.71 0.58 8.22
N LYS A 71 19.48 1.67 8.40
CA LYS A 71 19.57 2.36 9.69
C LYS A 71 18.38 3.29 9.92
N ASP A 72 17.84 3.25 11.14
CA ASP A 72 16.78 4.12 11.65
C ASP A 72 15.43 3.98 10.92
N TRP A 73 15.11 2.79 10.43
CA TRP A 73 13.82 2.50 9.80
C TRP A 73 12.74 2.16 10.84
N SER A 74 11.53 2.69 10.64
CA SER A 74 10.36 2.26 11.41
C SER A 74 9.59 1.17 10.65
N TYR A 75 9.10 0.21 11.41
CA TYR A 75 8.21 -0.83 10.93
C TYR A 75 6.95 -0.78 11.78
N ASP A 76 5.79 -0.72 11.13
CA ASP A 76 4.54 -0.51 11.83
C ASP A 76 3.37 -1.20 11.12
N VAL A 77 2.36 -1.59 11.89
CA VAL A 77 1.08 -2.08 11.39
C VAL A 77 0.05 -1.01 11.78
N PRO A 78 -0.28 -0.07 10.87
CA PRO A 78 -1.16 1.04 11.20
C PRO A 78 -2.55 0.56 11.63
N LYS A 79 -3.06 1.07 12.76
CA LYS A 79 -4.38 0.69 13.31
C LYS A 79 -5.52 1.58 12.82
N ASN A 80 -5.22 2.78 12.33
CA ASN A 80 -6.20 3.76 11.90
C ASN A 80 -6.33 3.77 10.37
N ILE A 81 -6.63 2.61 9.78
CA ILE A 81 -6.83 2.44 8.35
C ILE A 81 -8.21 1.79 8.09
N PRO A 82 -8.82 2.01 6.91
CA PRO A 82 -10.08 1.37 6.56
C PRO A 82 -9.99 -0.16 6.62
N MET A 83 -10.91 -0.82 7.35
CA MET A 83 -10.90 -2.28 7.51
C MET A 83 -11.97 -2.94 6.65
N GLN A 84 -11.67 -4.14 6.12
CA GLN A 84 -12.65 -4.93 5.38
C GLN A 84 -13.62 -5.63 6.33
N LYS A 85 -14.87 -5.81 5.89
CA LYS A 85 -15.92 -6.54 6.62
C LYS A 85 -16.36 -7.83 5.92
N ASN A 86 -15.67 -8.23 4.85
CA ASN A 86 -15.92 -9.47 4.10
C ASN A 86 -14.60 -10.14 3.69
N SER A 87 -14.64 -11.30 3.03
CA SER A 87 -13.44 -12.06 2.64
C SER A 87 -12.96 -11.81 1.20
N VAL A 88 -13.63 -10.95 0.42
CA VAL A 88 -13.40 -10.84 -1.03
C VAL A 88 -12.82 -9.51 -1.47
N ASP A 89 -12.83 -8.49 -0.61
CA ASP A 89 -12.41 -7.14 -0.96
C ASP A 89 -10.94 -6.82 -0.65
N CYS A 90 -10.17 -7.72 -0.03
CA CYS A 90 -8.79 -7.45 0.39
C CYS A 90 -7.91 -6.86 -0.73
N ALA A 91 -8.02 -7.38 -1.96
CA ALA A 91 -7.29 -6.84 -3.11
C ALA A 91 -7.74 -5.42 -3.51
N LEU A 92 -9.04 -5.10 -3.38
CA LEU A 92 -9.55 -3.74 -3.60
C LEU A 92 -9.02 -2.77 -2.54
N PHE A 93 -8.97 -3.19 -1.27
CA PHE A 93 -8.34 -2.39 -0.21
C PHE A 93 -6.87 -2.12 -0.52
N VAL A 94 -6.09 -3.13 -0.95
CA VAL A 94 -4.68 -2.96 -1.37
C VAL A 94 -4.54 -1.93 -2.49
N MET A 95 -5.38 -2.01 -3.53
CA MET A 95 -5.36 -1.04 -4.62
C MET A 95 -5.73 0.37 -4.13
N LYS A 96 -6.73 0.50 -3.26
CA LYS A 96 -7.14 1.80 -2.72
C LYS A 96 -6.14 2.38 -1.74
N TYR A 97 -5.42 1.57 -0.97
CA TYR A 97 -4.30 2.04 -0.15
C TYR A 97 -3.19 2.61 -1.02
N ALA A 98 -2.80 1.89 -2.07
CA ALA A 98 -1.76 2.36 -3.00
C ALA A 98 -2.19 3.67 -3.69
N ASP A 99 -3.42 3.73 -4.20
CA ASP A 99 -3.98 4.94 -4.83
C ASP A 99 -4.08 6.12 -3.87
N CYS A 100 -4.41 5.89 -2.59
CA CYS A 100 -4.40 6.97 -1.61
C CYS A 100 -2.97 7.47 -1.38
N LEU A 101 -2.03 6.56 -1.09
CA LEU A 101 -0.63 6.89 -0.80
C LEU A 101 0.08 7.67 -1.93
N THR A 102 -0.30 7.46 -3.19
CA THR A 102 0.22 8.25 -4.33
C THR A 102 -0.30 9.69 -4.35
N HIS A 103 -1.47 9.96 -3.75
CA HIS A 103 -2.10 11.28 -3.70
C HIS A 103 -2.06 11.93 -2.29
N GLY A 104 -1.62 11.21 -1.27
CA GLY A 104 -1.46 11.67 0.10
C GLY A 104 -1.47 10.55 1.15
N ASN A 105 -0.94 10.80 2.34
CA ASN A 105 -0.93 9.80 3.42
C ASN A 105 -2.25 9.79 4.23
N HIS A 106 -3.39 9.65 3.54
CA HIS A 106 -4.73 9.61 4.14
C HIS A 106 -5.64 8.67 3.35
N PHE A 107 -6.53 7.95 4.04
CA PHE A 107 -7.41 6.93 3.47
C PHE A 107 -8.89 7.31 3.64
N PRO A 108 -9.44 8.22 2.81
CA PRO A 108 -10.81 8.73 2.92
C PRO A 108 -11.84 7.75 2.30
N PHE A 109 -11.80 6.48 2.68
CA PHE A 109 -12.76 5.49 2.18
C PHE A 109 -13.10 4.46 3.24
N THR A 110 -14.16 3.70 2.99
CA THR A 110 -14.66 2.67 3.90
C THR A 110 -15.03 1.41 3.11
N GLN A 111 -15.44 0.37 3.84
CA GLN A 111 -16.01 -0.84 3.24
C GLN A 111 -17.25 -0.56 2.36
N ASP A 112 -18.02 0.48 2.67
CA ASP A 112 -19.28 0.76 1.98
C ASP A 112 -19.04 1.28 0.54
N ASP A 113 -17.82 1.75 0.26
CA ASP A 113 -17.38 2.21 -1.07
C ASP A 113 -16.93 1.07 -1.99
N MET A 114 -16.69 -0.14 -1.45
CA MET A 114 -16.14 -1.26 -2.22
C MET A 114 -16.99 -1.70 -3.42
N PRO A 115 -18.34 -1.72 -3.36
CA PRO A 115 -19.15 -2.02 -4.55
C PRO A 115 -18.89 -1.04 -5.70
N HIS A 116 -18.77 0.26 -5.39
CA HIS A 116 -18.45 1.28 -6.38
C HIS A 116 -17.03 1.11 -6.92
N PHE A 117 -16.03 0.92 -6.05
CA PHE A 117 -14.65 0.70 -6.50
C PHE A 117 -14.51 -0.56 -7.35
N ARG A 118 -15.18 -1.66 -7.01
CA ARG A 118 -15.20 -2.87 -7.83
C ARG A 118 -15.73 -2.61 -9.23
N HIS A 119 -16.85 -1.88 -9.33
CA HIS A 119 -17.42 -1.50 -10.61
C HIS A 119 -16.45 -0.62 -11.41
N ARG A 120 -15.80 0.34 -10.74
CA ARG A 120 -14.82 1.22 -11.39
C ARG A 120 -13.59 0.47 -11.89
N THR A 121 -13.01 -0.41 -11.06
CA THR A 121 -11.89 -1.25 -11.46
C THR A 121 -12.23 -2.11 -12.67
N PHE A 122 -13.44 -2.68 -12.73
CA PHE A 122 -13.89 -3.40 -13.92
C PHE A 122 -13.88 -2.51 -15.18
N LEU A 123 -14.41 -1.29 -15.09
CA LEU A 123 -14.41 -0.35 -16.22
C LEU A 123 -12.99 0.07 -16.63
N ASP A 124 -12.11 0.34 -15.66
CA ASP A 124 -10.73 0.74 -15.94
C ASP A 124 -9.95 -0.40 -16.64
N LEU A 125 -10.16 -1.65 -16.21
CA LEU A 125 -9.59 -2.84 -16.85
C LEU A 125 -10.16 -3.06 -18.26
N TYR A 126 -11.48 -2.91 -18.42
CA TYR A 126 -12.15 -3.08 -19.71
C TYR A 126 -11.70 -2.04 -20.75
N HIS A 127 -11.53 -0.79 -20.34
CA HIS A 127 -11.04 0.28 -21.22
C HIS A 127 -9.51 0.31 -21.37
N GLY A 128 -8.78 -0.38 -20.49
CA GLY A 128 -7.31 -0.33 -20.47
C GLY A 128 -6.75 1.03 -20.03
N SER A 129 -7.53 1.82 -19.30
CA SER A 129 -7.12 3.15 -18.84
C SER A 129 -7.83 3.50 -17.53
N ILE A 130 -7.09 4.07 -16.59
CA ILE A 130 -7.67 4.62 -15.37
C ILE A 130 -8.40 5.90 -15.75
N CYS A 131 -9.73 5.89 -15.62
CA CYS A 131 -10.50 7.08 -15.89
C CYS A 131 -10.28 8.06 -14.71
N VAL A 132 -9.53 9.13 -14.94
CA VAL A 132 -9.34 10.20 -13.96
C VAL A 132 -10.60 11.06 -13.95
N GLY A 133 -11.55 10.74 -13.09
CA GLY A 133 -12.70 11.61 -12.85
C GLY A 133 -12.20 12.93 -12.29
N GLY A 134 -12.41 14.04 -13.00
CA GLY A 134 -12.06 15.37 -12.49
C GLY A 134 -12.75 15.61 -11.16
N SER A 135 -11.95 15.76 -10.09
CA SER A 135 -12.29 16.45 -8.84
C SER A 135 -13.79 16.55 -8.54
N GLN A 136 -14.44 15.42 -8.27
CA GLN A 136 -15.61 15.43 -7.41
C GLN A 136 -15.23 14.61 -6.20
N GLY A 137 -15.24 15.31 -5.07
CA GLY A 137 -14.73 14.84 -3.80
C GLY A 137 -15.45 13.61 -3.29
N TYR A 138 -14.72 12.95 -2.40
CA TYR A 138 -15.26 12.12 -1.32
C TYR A 138 -16.41 12.83 -0.59
#